data_AF-A0A2V2SAK9-F1
#
_entry.id   AF-A0A2V2SAK9-F1
#
_cell.length_a   1.000
_cell.length_b   1.000
_cell.length_c   1.000
_cell.angle_alpha   90.00
_cell.angle_beta   90.00
_cell.angle_gamma   90.00
#
_symmetry.space_group_name_H-M   'P 1'
#
loop_
_entity.id
_entity.type
_entity.pdbx_description
1 polymer ?
#
loop_
_entity_poly.entity_id
_entity_poly.type
_entity_poly.pdbx_seq_one_letter_code
_entity_poly.pdbx_strand_id
1 'polypeptide(L)'
;MTVETFGAEIAEAMKMYDRHVVCLDKAPDDFEAALNSLLLKAIKAYESRGPQLRHGIALDRHVTVILSQNDGPRPLCGIYFNLHSPYQKQSLPKTVKPLTEQLGNQRAEG
;
A
#
# COMPACT_ATOMS: atom_id res chain seq x y z
N MET A 1 2.65 9.37 -18.08
CA MET A 1 3.05 7.95 -17.96
C MET A 1 1.82 7.06 -18.02
N THR A 2 1.93 5.80 -18.45
CA THR A 2 0.77 4.90 -18.54
C THR A 2 1.05 3.57 -17.82
N VAL A 3 0.00 2.79 -17.59
CA VAL A 3 0.08 1.52 -16.86
C VAL A 3 0.94 0.50 -17.61
N GLU A 4 0.88 0.50 -18.96
CA GLU A 4 1.66 -0.39 -19.83
C GLU A 4 3.17 -0.21 -19.64
N THR A 5 3.59 0.96 -19.14
CA THR A 5 5.00 1.22 -18.80
C THR A 5 5.51 0.20 -17.77
N PHE A 6 4.66 -0.29 -16.85
CA PHE A 6 5.02 -1.17 -15.74
C PHE A 6 4.57 -2.63 -15.92
N GLY A 7 4.42 -3.08 -17.16
CA GLY A 7 3.96 -4.44 -17.46
C GLY A 7 4.83 -5.55 -16.85
N ALA A 8 6.14 -5.32 -16.72
CA ALA A 8 7.06 -6.29 -16.09
C ALA A 8 6.78 -6.44 -14.59
N GLU A 9 6.57 -5.32 -13.89
CA GLU A 9 6.24 -5.30 -12.47
C GLU A 9 4.87 -5.93 -12.20
N ILE A 10 3.88 -5.69 -13.08
CA ILE A 10 2.57 -6.34 -13.03
C ILE A 10 2.73 -7.86 -13.21
N ALA A 11 3.45 -8.31 -14.23
CA ALA A 11 3.64 -9.72 -14.51
C ALA A 11 4.33 -10.45 -13.35
N GLU A 12 5.32 -9.83 -12.71
CA GLU A 12 5.98 -10.41 -11.55
C GLU A 12 5.06 -10.44 -10.32
N ALA A 13 4.29 -9.39 -10.09
CA ALA A 13 3.29 -9.37 -9.02
C ALA A 13 2.23 -10.47 -9.21
N MET A 14 1.77 -10.73 -10.43
CA MET A 14 0.81 -11.80 -10.73
C MET A 14 1.39 -13.20 -10.47
N LYS A 15 2.67 -13.43 -10.79
CA LYS A 15 3.34 -14.70 -10.43
C LYS A 15 3.45 -14.89 -8.92
N MET A 16 3.76 -13.81 -8.19
CA MET A 16 3.87 -13.87 -6.72
C MET A 16 2.50 -14.07 -6.07
N TYR A 17 1.46 -13.47 -6.63
CA TYR A 17 0.07 -13.67 -6.20
C TYR A 17 -0.31 -15.16 -6.25
N ASP A 18 -0.13 -15.79 -7.42
CA ASP A 18 -0.44 -17.21 -7.64
C ASP A 18 0.38 -18.13 -6.72
N ARG A 19 1.67 -17.83 -6.53
CA ARG A 19 2.60 -18.72 -5.81
C ARG A 19 2.52 -18.64 -4.29
N HIS A 20 2.21 -17.46 -3.74
CA HIS A 20 2.47 -17.18 -2.32
C HIS A 20 1.28 -16.58 -1.57
N VAL A 21 0.24 -16.12 -2.26
CA VAL A 21 -0.84 -15.36 -1.63
C VAL A 21 -2.12 -16.18 -1.58
N VAL A 22 -2.18 -17.08 -0.59
CA VAL A 22 -3.22 -18.11 -0.46
C VAL A 22 -4.61 -17.56 -0.08
N CYS A 23 -4.72 -16.31 0.39
CA CYS A 23 -5.99 -15.77 0.91
C CYS A 23 -6.18 -14.25 0.68
N LEU A 24 -6.01 -13.75 -0.54
CA LEU A 24 -6.77 -12.52 -0.86
C LEU A 24 -8.19 -12.96 -1.17
N ASP A 25 -9.19 -12.35 -0.53
CA ASP A 25 -10.61 -12.55 -0.86
C ASP A 25 -10.94 -11.97 -2.25
N LYS A 26 -10.20 -12.39 -3.29
CA LYS A 26 -10.20 -11.81 -4.63
C LYS A 26 -9.78 -12.89 -5.64
N ALA A 27 -10.46 -13.00 -6.77
CA ALA A 27 -10.00 -13.87 -7.85
C ALA A 27 -8.76 -13.25 -8.55
N PRO A 28 -7.93 -14.04 -9.27
CA PRO A 28 -6.79 -13.51 -10.02
C PRO A 28 -7.15 -12.35 -10.97
N ASP A 29 -8.23 -12.48 -11.74
CA ASP A 29 -8.66 -11.44 -12.68
C ASP A 29 -9.08 -10.15 -11.97
N ASP A 30 -9.81 -10.28 -10.86
CA ASP A 30 -10.19 -9.15 -10.00
C ASP A 30 -8.94 -8.48 -9.39
N PHE A 31 -7.92 -9.27 -9.07
CA PHE A 31 -6.65 -8.78 -8.54
C PHE A 31 -5.89 -7.98 -9.58
N GLU A 32 -5.78 -8.48 -10.80
CA GLU A 32 -5.15 -7.77 -11.91
C GLU A 32 -5.87 -6.44 -12.20
N ALA A 33 -7.20 -6.45 -12.25
CA ALA A 33 -7.99 -5.24 -12.44
C ALA A 33 -7.75 -4.21 -11.32
N ALA A 34 -7.71 -4.67 -10.06
CA ALA A 34 -7.41 -3.82 -8.91
C ALA A 34 -5.98 -3.26 -8.97
N LEU A 35 -5.00 -4.08 -9.37
CA LEU A 35 -3.61 -3.66 -9.49
C LEU A 35 -3.43 -2.58 -10.57
N ASN A 36 -4.04 -2.76 -11.74
CA ASN A 36 -4.07 -1.75 -12.80
C ASN A 36 -4.69 -0.43 -12.32
N SER A 37 -5.80 -0.51 -11.58
CA SER A 37 -6.47 0.67 -11.00
C SER A 37 -5.59 1.39 -9.97
N LEU A 38 -4.92 0.65 -9.08
CA LEU A 38 -4.00 1.20 -8.09
C LEU A 38 -2.79 1.84 -8.74
N LEU A 39 -2.21 1.21 -9.76
CA LEU A 39 -1.08 1.77 -10.48
C LEU A 39 -1.45 3.07 -11.20
N LEU A 40 -2.62 3.15 -11.85
CA LEU A 40 -3.11 4.39 -12.44
C LEU A 40 -3.26 5.51 -11.40
N LYS A 41 -3.75 5.19 -10.19
CA LYS A 41 -3.84 6.15 -9.08
C LYS A 41 -2.45 6.58 -8.59
N ALA A 42 -1.50 5.65 -8.47
CA ALA A 42 -0.13 5.94 -8.07
C ALA A 42 0.58 6.82 -9.11
N ILE A 43 0.35 6.60 -10.41
CA ILE A 43 0.83 7.45 -11.51
C ILE A 43 0.31 8.87 -11.33
N LYS A 44 -1.02 9.04 -11.19
CA LYS A 44 -1.63 10.36 -10.99
C LYS A 44 -1.07 11.05 -9.75
N ALA A 45 -0.97 10.33 -8.62
CA ALA A 45 -0.41 10.86 -7.39
C ALA A 45 1.07 11.25 -7.55
N TYR A 46 1.84 10.48 -8.31
CA TYR A 46 3.24 10.79 -8.60
C TYR A 46 3.36 12.04 -9.46
N GLU A 47 2.60 12.13 -10.56
CA GLU A 47 2.66 13.27 -11.50
C GLU A 47 2.14 14.57 -10.87
N SER A 48 1.15 14.50 -9.98
CA SER A 48 0.56 15.67 -9.32
C SER A 48 1.18 16.00 -7.95
N ARG A 49 2.28 15.36 -7.56
CA ARG A 49 2.88 15.52 -6.23
C ARG A 49 3.47 16.93 -6.04
N GLY A 50 3.45 17.42 -4.80
CA GLY A 50 4.12 18.67 -4.46
C GLY A 50 5.64 18.60 -4.61
N PRO A 51 6.35 19.74 -4.76
CA PRO A 51 7.79 19.77 -5.07
C PRO A 51 8.69 19.03 -4.06
N GLN A 52 8.24 18.91 -2.81
CA GLN A 52 8.98 18.26 -1.73
C GLN A 52 8.72 16.75 -1.62
N LEU A 53 7.74 16.22 -2.37
CA LEU A 53 7.34 14.82 -2.31
C LEU A 53 8.06 14.01 -3.39
N ARG A 54 8.54 12.83 -3.01
CA ARG A 54 9.31 11.94 -3.89
C ARG A 54 8.54 10.71 -4.37
N HIS A 55 7.34 10.49 -3.82
CA HIS A 55 6.57 9.27 -4.03
C HIS A 55 5.13 9.58 -4.44
N GLY A 56 4.60 8.76 -5.35
CA GLY A 56 3.18 8.61 -5.60
C GLY A 56 2.74 7.26 -5.06
N ILE A 57 1.72 7.25 -4.19
CA ILE A 57 1.31 6.04 -3.47
C ILE A 57 -0.17 5.84 -3.66
N ALA A 58 -0.56 4.60 -3.95
CA ALA A 58 -1.94 4.15 -3.91
C ALA A 58 -2.00 2.77 -3.25
N LEU A 59 -3.04 2.53 -2.47
CA LEU A 59 -3.21 1.27 -1.76
C LEU A 59 -4.68 0.88 -1.67
N ASP A 60 -4.91 -0.43 -1.56
CA ASP A 60 -6.15 -1.01 -1.04
C ASP A 60 -5.83 -1.83 0.23
N ARG A 61 -6.79 -2.65 0.67
CA ARG A 61 -6.63 -3.54 1.82
C ARG A 61 -5.47 -4.52 1.65
N HIS A 62 -5.24 -5.01 0.44
CA HIS A 62 -4.37 -6.14 0.16
C HIS A 62 -3.06 -5.76 -0.51
N VAL A 63 -3.00 -4.63 -1.22
CA VAL A 63 -1.81 -4.22 -1.97
C VAL A 63 -1.54 -2.73 -1.83
N THR A 64 -0.25 -2.40 -1.76
CA THR A 64 0.28 -1.04 -1.81
C THR A 64 1.20 -0.90 -3.02
N VAL A 65 0.93 0.10 -3.86
CA VAL A 65 1.77 0.48 -5.02
C VAL A 65 2.46 1.80 -4.72
N ILE A 66 3.79 1.83 -4.89
CA ILE A 66 4.64 2.99 -4.65
C ILE A 66 5.45 3.29 -5.91
N LEU A 67 5.29 4.49 -6.46
CA LEU A 67 6.17 5.04 -7.47
C LEU A 67 7.16 6.01 -6.82
N SER A 68 8.45 5.72 -6.93
CA SER A 68 9.52 6.49 -6.28
C SER A 68 10.41 7.19 -7.30
N GLN A 69 10.67 8.47 -7.07
CA GLN A 69 11.65 9.22 -7.84
C GLN A 69 13.05 8.60 -7.68
N ASN A 70 13.76 8.51 -8.80
CA ASN A 70 15.17 8.13 -8.89
C ASN A 70 15.87 9.13 -9.83
N ASP A 71 17.15 8.90 -10.12
CA ASP A 71 17.93 9.76 -11.02
C ASP A 71 17.60 9.55 -12.51
N GLY A 72 16.74 8.58 -12.82
CA GLY A 72 16.33 8.24 -14.17
C GLY A 72 15.00 8.89 -14.58
N PRO A 73 14.66 8.84 -15.88
CA PRO A 73 13.40 9.39 -16.39
C PRO A 73 12.18 8.53 -16.01
N ARG A 74 12.39 7.28 -15.58
CA ARG A 74 11.35 6.33 -15.18
C ARG A 74 11.42 6.08 -13.66
N PRO A 75 10.35 6.33 -12.90
CA PRO A 75 10.35 6.07 -11.47
C PRO A 75 10.45 4.58 -11.16
N LEU A 76 11.00 4.25 -9.99
CA LEU A 76 10.94 2.89 -9.47
C LEU A 76 9.50 2.55 -9.09
N CYS A 77 9.05 1.34 -9.41
CA CYS A 77 7.72 0.85 -9.05
C CYS A 77 7.85 -0.32 -8.07
N GLY A 78 7.39 -0.10 -6.83
CA GLY A 78 7.27 -1.14 -5.81
C GLY A 78 5.83 -1.58 -5.66
N ILE A 79 5.57 -2.89 -5.75
CA ILE A 79 4.26 -3.52 -5.49
C ILE A 79 4.43 -4.40 -4.26
N TYR A 80 3.73 -4.05 -3.19
CA TYR A 80 3.80 -4.72 -1.90
C TYR A 80 2.47 -5.38 -1.58
N PHE A 81 2.50 -6.67 -1.27
CA PHE A 81 1.36 -7.37 -0.72
C PHE A 81 1.28 -7.07 0.78
N ASN A 82 0.18 -6.47 1.20
CA ASN A 82 -0.10 -6.22 2.60
C ASN A 82 -0.38 -7.58 3.25
N LEU A 83 0.46 -7.98 4.21
CA LEU A 83 0.27 -9.23 4.95
C LEU A 83 -1.09 -9.22 5.63
N HIS A 84 -1.97 -10.13 5.22
CA HIS A 84 -3.24 -10.37 5.89
C HIS A 84 -3.00 -11.36 7.02
N SER A 85 -3.16 -10.90 8.26
CA SER A 85 -3.19 -11.80 9.41
C SER A 85 -4.66 -12.07 9.78
N PRO A 86 -5.08 -13.34 9.92
CA PRO A 86 -6.41 -13.67 10.43
C PRO A 86 -6.61 -13.20 11.89
N TYR A 87 -5.51 -12.88 12.59
CA TYR A 87 -5.53 -12.31 13.94
C TYR A 87 -5.58 -10.79 13.96
N GLN A 88 -5.40 -10.13 12.80
CA GLN A 88 -5.57 -8.69 12.68
C GLN A 88 -7.06 -8.41 12.67
N LYS A 89 -7.61 -8.23 13.88
CA LYS A 89 -9.00 -7.83 14.10
C LYS A 89 -9.28 -6.64 13.19
N GLN A 90 -10.36 -6.72 12.41
CA GLN A 90 -10.91 -5.56 11.70
C GLN A 90 -10.92 -4.40 12.69
N SER A 91 -10.31 -3.28 12.32
CA SER A 91 -10.25 -2.07 13.14
C SER A 91 -11.61 -1.89 13.81
N LEU A 92 -11.63 -1.91 15.15
CA LEU A 92 -12.86 -1.82 15.93
C LEU A 92 -13.74 -0.69 15.37
N PRO A 93 -15.07 -0.86 15.35
CA PRO A 93 -15.98 0.20 14.90
C PRO A 93 -15.56 1.53 15.52
N LYS A 94 -15.61 2.62 14.73
CA LYS A 94 -15.19 3.99 15.11
C LYS A 94 -15.89 4.56 16.36
N THR A 95 -16.73 3.78 17.03
CA THR A 95 -17.51 4.12 18.21
C THR A 95 -16.76 3.83 19.54
N VAL A 96 -15.56 3.26 19.51
CA VAL A 96 -14.79 3.06 20.75
C VAL A 96 -14.11 4.38 21.14
N LYS A 97 -14.59 4.99 22.22
CA LYS A 97 -13.93 6.14 22.85
C LYS A 97 -12.51 5.73 23.27
N PRO A 98 -11.48 6.54 22.99
CA PRO A 98 -10.13 6.28 23.47
C PRO A 98 -10.14 6.11 24.98
N LEU A 99 -9.55 5.01 25.48
CA LEU A 99 -9.28 4.90 26.90
C LEU A 99 -8.14 5.88 27.21
N THR A 100 -8.46 6.97 27.89
CA THR A 100 -7.46 7.91 28.39
C THR A 100 -6.72 7.24 29.54
N GLU A 101 -5.60 6.58 29.27
CA GLU A 101 -4.67 6.20 30.33
C GLU A 101 -4.04 7.48 30.89
N GLN A 102 -4.44 7.85 32.10
CA GLN A 102 -3.72 8.85 32.87
C GLN A 102 -2.43 8.20 33.37
N LEU A 103 -1.32 8.43 32.67
CA LEU A 103 0.00 8.14 33.22
C LEU A 103 0.22 9.05 34.44
N GLY A 104 0.14 8.42 35.62
CA GLY A 104 0.45 9.02 36.90
C GLY A 104 1.90 9.51 36.92
N ASN A 105 2.05 10.82 37.02
CA ASN A 105 3.32 11.50 37.20
C ASN A 105 3.84 11.23 38.62
N GLN A 106 4.67 10.21 38.82
CA GLN A 106 5.47 10.09 40.04
C GLN A 106 6.87 10.64 39.79
N ARG A 107 7.05 11.89 40.22
CA ARG A 107 8.36 12.47 40.51
C ARG A 107 9.06 11.61 41.57
N ALA A 108 10.32 11.27 41.35
CA ALA A 108 11.23 10.90 42.41
C ALA A 108 12.37 11.91 42.40
N GLU A 109 12.29 12.85 43.34
CA GLU A 109 13.42 13.65 43.84
C GLU A 109 14.19 12.77 44.83
N GLY A 110 15.53 12.86 44.83
CA GLY A 110 16.41 12.20 45.80
C GLY A 110 17.74 11.78 45.21
#